data_AF-A0A497CEX1-F1
#
_entry.id   AF-A0A497CEX1-F1
#
_cell.length_a   1.000
_cell.length_b   1.000
_cell.length_c   1.000
_cell.angle_alpha   90.00
_cell.angle_beta   90.00
_cell.angle_gamma   90.00
#
_symmetry.space_group_name_H-M   'P 1'
#
loop_
_entity.id
_entity.type
_entity.pdbx_description
1 polymer ?
#
loop_
_entity_poly.entity_id
_entity_poly.type
_entity_poly.pdbx_seq_one_letter_code
_entity_poly.pdbx_strand_id
1 'polypeptide(L)'
;MLLEFVSLTRRNHGLEHATMNFLGSKYPRRPFAGHSDWRGFWIMGDIATPELLEVVQQALNALQSGRHDLAIHANCGTNLVVSGAMAGMAGVVGMVGAGEERRAKLDRIPLVITLATLALMLSRPVGLCSGST
;
A
#
# COMPACT_ATOMS: atom_id res chain seq x y z
N MET A 1 9.95 -22.71 -6.98
CA MET A 1 10.33 -22.29 -5.61
C MET A 1 10.23 -20.78 -5.41
N LEU A 2 11.10 -19.92 -5.96
CA LEU A 2 11.02 -18.46 -5.73
C LEU A 2 9.68 -17.84 -6.22
N LEU A 3 9.26 -18.16 -7.45
CA LEU A 3 7.99 -17.66 -8.01
C LEU A 3 6.76 -18.13 -7.22
N GLU A 4 6.85 -19.27 -6.56
CA GLU A 4 5.79 -19.86 -5.76
C GLU A 4 5.62 -19.10 -4.44
N PHE A 5 6.71 -18.78 -3.76
CA PHE A 5 6.68 -17.93 -2.56
C PHE A 5 6.14 -16.53 -2.84
N VAL A 6 6.48 -15.96 -3.99
CA VAL A 6 5.94 -14.66 -4.43
C VAL A 6 4.44 -14.75 -4.67
N SER A 7 3.97 -15.80 -5.35
CA SER A 7 2.54 -16.02 -5.59
C SER A 7 1.75 -16.18 -4.28
N LEU A 8 2.25 -16.99 -3.35
CA LEU A 8 1.63 -17.19 -2.03
C LEU A 8 1.57 -15.88 -1.24
N THR A 9 2.68 -15.14 -1.20
CA THR A 9 2.73 -13.84 -0.52
C THR A 9 1.71 -12.87 -1.10
N ARG A 10 1.58 -12.79 -2.44
CA ARG A 10 0.57 -11.92 -3.09
C ARG A 10 -0.86 -12.30 -2.72
N ARG A 11 -1.16 -13.60 -2.71
CA ARG A 11 -2.51 -14.11 -2.35
C ARG A 11 -2.84 -13.82 -0.88
N ASN A 12 -1.90 -14.09 0.02
CA ASN A 12 -2.07 -13.83 1.45
C ASN A 12 -2.24 -12.33 1.74
N HIS A 13 -1.41 -11.50 1.12
CA HIS A 13 -1.50 -10.03 1.24
C HIS A 13 -2.80 -9.46 0.68
N GLY A 14 -3.30 -10.01 -0.43
CA GLY A 14 -4.61 -9.63 -0.96
C GLY A 14 -5.75 -9.92 0.02
N LEU A 15 -5.72 -11.08 0.70
CA LEU A 15 -6.70 -11.43 1.72
C LEU A 15 -6.56 -10.57 2.99
N GLU A 16 -5.33 -10.27 3.42
CA GLU A 16 -5.05 -9.33 4.51
C GLU A 16 -5.67 -7.97 4.22
N HIS A 17 -5.42 -7.40 3.04
CA HIS A 17 -5.97 -6.12 2.63
C HIS A 17 -7.50 -6.11 2.59
N ALA A 18 -8.12 -7.15 2.05
CA ALA A 18 -9.58 -7.27 2.05
C ALA A 18 -10.11 -7.31 3.48
N THR A 19 -9.47 -8.08 4.36
CA THR A 19 -9.81 -8.14 5.79
C THR A 19 -9.70 -6.76 6.45
N MET A 20 -8.61 -6.03 6.18
CA MET A 20 -8.37 -4.68 6.71
C MET A 20 -9.43 -3.67 6.23
N ASN A 21 -9.86 -3.75 4.97
CA ASN A 21 -10.95 -2.92 4.44
C ASN A 21 -12.27 -3.16 5.18
N PHE A 22 -12.61 -4.43 5.46
CA PHE A 22 -13.79 -4.76 6.26
C PHE A 22 -13.65 -4.33 7.72
N LEU A 23 -12.50 -4.55 8.35
CA LEU A 23 -12.24 -4.11 9.73
C LEU A 23 -12.31 -2.59 9.87
N GLY A 24 -11.73 -1.84 8.95
CA GLY A 24 -11.79 -0.37 8.94
C GLY A 24 -13.21 0.16 8.77
N SER A 25 -14.03 -0.53 7.96
CA SER A 25 -15.44 -0.19 7.79
C SER A 25 -16.28 -0.53 9.02
N LYS A 26 -16.03 -1.68 9.65
CA LYS A 26 -16.77 -2.18 10.82
C LYS A 26 -16.37 -1.46 12.12
N TYR A 27 -15.10 -1.08 12.27
CA TYR A 27 -14.56 -0.43 13.47
C TYR A 27 -13.71 0.81 13.12
N PRO A 28 -14.32 1.91 12.66
CA PRO A 28 -13.59 3.08 12.14
C PRO A 28 -12.70 3.80 13.17
N ARG A 29 -12.88 3.52 14.46
CA ARG A 29 -12.12 4.14 15.56
C ARG A 29 -11.12 3.18 16.23
N ARG A 30 -10.96 1.96 15.73
CA ARG A 30 -10.00 0.99 16.26
C ARG A 30 -8.81 0.87 15.33
N PRO A 31 -7.58 1.03 15.83
CA PRO A 31 -6.40 0.80 15.02
C PRO A 31 -6.20 -0.70 14.81
N PHE A 32 -6.00 -1.09 13.56
CA PHE A 32 -5.53 -2.43 13.18
C PHE A 32 -4.28 -2.28 12.32
N ALA A 33 -3.41 -3.27 12.40
CA ALA A 33 -2.27 -3.42 11.49
C ALA A 33 -2.24 -4.84 10.94
N GLY A 34 -1.83 -4.97 9.68
CA GLY A 34 -1.69 -6.25 9.00
C GLY A 34 -0.25 -6.52 8.60
N HIS A 35 0.11 -7.80 8.52
CA HIS A 35 1.38 -8.26 7.96
C HIS A 35 1.17 -9.59 7.26
N SER A 36 1.78 -9.79 6.09
CA SER A 36 1.66 -11.02 5.30
C SER A 36 3.01 -11.54 4.83
N ASP A 37 3.12 -12.86 4.74
CA ASP A 37 4.23 -13.57 4.12
C ASP A 37 3.73 -14.76 3.28
N TRP A 38 4.61 -15.66 2.87
CA TRP A 38 4.26 -16.84 2.07
C TRP A 38 3.49 -17.91 2.86
N ARG A 39 3.45 -17.85 4.20
CA ARG A 39 2.76 -18.80 5.09
C ARG A 39 1.35 -18.36 5.46
N GLY A 40 1.09 -17.05 5.43
CA GLY A 40 -0.22 -16.51 5.72
C GLY A 40 -0.16 -15.01 6.00
N PHE A 41 -1.00 -14.56 6.92
CA PHE A 41 -1.01 -13.19 7.39
C PHE A 41 -1.40 -13.10 8.87
N TRP A 42 -1.09 -11.97 9.48
CA TRP A 42 -1.39 -11.62 10.85
C TRP A 42 -2.14 -10.30 10.90
N ILE A 43 -3.07 -10.21 11.84
CA ILE A 43 -3.76 -8.96 12.20
C ILE A 43 -3.43 -8.64 13.66
N MET A 44 -2.99 -7.41 13.89
CA MET A 44 -2.65 -6.87 15.19
C MET A 44 -3.69 -5.81 15.57
N GLY A 45 -4.37 -6.01 16.70
CA GLY A 45 -5.37 -5.08 17.23
C GLY A 45 -6.28 -5.77 18.25
N ASP A 46 -7.16 -4.98 18.88
CA ASP A 46 -8.12 -5.48 19.87
C ASP A 46 -9.39 -6.01 19.19
N ILE A 47 -9.43 -7.33 19.00
CA ILE A 47 -10.53 -8.06 18.37
C ILE A 47 -10.58 -9.50 18.89
N ALA A 48 -11.79 -10.02 19.10
CA ALA A 48 -11.98 -11.41 19.48
C ALA A 48 -11.73 -12.35 18.28
N THR A 49 -11.07 -13.48 18.49
CA THR A 49 -10.77 -14.45 17.43
C THR A 49 -11.98 -14.89 16.59
N PRO A 50 -13.17 -15.19 17.18
CA PRO A 50 -14.34 -15.55 16.38
C PRO A 50 -14.82 -14.42 15.46
N GLU A 51 -14.75 -13.19 15.96
CA GLU A 51 -15.14 -11.99 15.21
C GLU A 51 -14.16 -11.70 14.08
N LEU A 52 -12.86 -11.88 14.32
CA LEU A 52 -11.85 -11.79 13.28
C LEU A 52 -12.05 -12.87 12.21
N LEU A 53 -12.35 -14.11 12.61
CA LEU A 53 -12.61 -15.21 11.68
C LEU A 53 -13.79 -14.92 10.74
N GLU A 54 -14.90 -14.39 11.27
CA GLU A 54 -16.04 -13.97 10.44
C GLU A 54 -15.64 -12.92 9.41
N VAL A 55 -14.85 -11.93 9.81
CA VAL A 55 -14.41 -10.86 8.90
C VAL A 55 -13.47 -11.40 7.82
N VAL A 56 -12.55 -12.30 8.17
CA VAL A 56 -11.65 -12.97 7.21
C VAL A 56 -12.44 -13.82 6.22
N GLN A 57 -13.47 -14.54 6.67
CA GLN A 57 -14.34 -15.32 5.80
C GLN A 57 -15.15 -14.44 4.84
N GLN A 58 -15.67 -13.31 5.33
CA GLN A 58 -16.34 -12.32 4.48
C GLN A 58 -15.39 -11.75 3.43
N ALA A 59 -14.16 -11.40 3.82
CA ALA A 59 -13.12 -10.93 2.93
C ALA A 59 -12.77 -11.96 1.84
N LEU A 60 -12.58 -13.23 2.22
CA LEU A 60 -12.29 -14.31 1.29
C LEU A 60 -13.44 -14.53 0.30
N ASN A 61 -14.68 -14.60 0.78
CA ASN A 61 -15.86 -14.76 -0.08
C ASN A 61 -16.02 -13.58 -1.06
N ALA A 62 -15.74 -12.35 -0.61
CA ALA A 62 -15.76 -11.18 -1.48
C ALA A 62 -14.70 -11.27 -2.58
N LEU A 63 -13.47 -11.64 -2.25
CA LEU A 63 -12.40 -11.84 -3.23
C LEU A 63 -12.72 -12.96 -4.23
N GLN A 64 -13.26 -14.09 -3.75
CA GLN A 64 -13.68 -15.21 -4.60
C GLN A 64 -14.85 -14.86 -5.51
N SER A 65 -15.71 -13.93 -5.11
CA SER A 65 -16.80 -13.40 -5.94
C SER A 65 -16.36 -12.27 -6.90
N GLY A 66 -15.05 -11.99 -6.99
CA GLY A 66 -14.48 -11.05 -7.95
C GLY A 66 -14.33 -9.61 -7.46
N ARG A 67 -14.54 -9.34 -6.16
CA ARG A 67 -14.30 -8.02 -5.53
C ARG A 67 -12.80 -7.75 -5.31
N HIS A 68 -12.01 -7.79 -6.38
CA HIS A 68 -10.56 -7.59 -6.33
C HIS A 68 -10.16 -6.18 -5.88
N ASP A 69 -11.08 -5.21 -5.92
CA ASP A 69 -10.92 -3.87 -5.36
C ASP A 69 -10.56 -3.91 -3.87
N LEU A 70 -11.09 -4.89 -3.13
CA LEU A 70 -10.85 -5.05 -1.70
C LEU A 70 -9.44 -5.53 -1.37
N ALA A 71 -8.72 -6.13 -2.33
CA ALA A 71 -7.32 -6.53 -2.14
C ALA A 71 -6.36 -5.31 -2.14
N ILE A 72 -6.88 -4.10 -2.33
CA ILE A 72 -6.09 -2.88 -2.34
C ILE A 72 -6.45 -2.07 -1.09
N HIS A 73 -5.43 -1.73 -0.30
CA HIS A 73 -5.56 -0.86 0.86
C HIS A 73 -4.74 0.41 0.63
N ALA A 74 -5.34 1.58 0.85
CA ALA A 74 -4.75 2.87 0.55
C ALA A 74 -3.42 3.11 1.31
N ASN A 75 -3.33 2.60 2.54
CA ASN A 75 -2.18 2.80 3.43
C ASN A 75 -1.25 1.58 3.51
N CYS A 76 -1.14 0.78 2.45
CA CYS A 76 -0.17 -0.33 2.42
C CYS A 76 1.27 0.20 2.48
N GLY A 77 2.11 -0.42 3.32
CA GLY A 77 3.52 -0.05 3.46
C GLY A 77 4.27 -0.05 2.13
N THR A 78 4.01 -1.02 1.25
CA THR A 78 4.63 -1.09 -0.08
C THR A 78 4.19 0.08 -0.97
N ASN A 79 2.94 0.50 -0.91
CA ASN A 79 2.45 1.67 -1.66
C ASN A 79 3.13 2.95 -1.17
N LEU A 80 3.34 3.09 0.15
CA LEU A 80 4.04 4.23 0.73
C LEU A 80 5.52 4.27 0.32
N VAL A 81 6.21 3.13 0.33
CA VAL A 81 7.61 3.03 -0.12
C VAL A 81 7.74 3.40 -1.59
N VAL A 82 6.88 2.86 -2.47
CA VAL A 82 6.90 3.19 -3.91
C VAL A 82 6.60 4.67 -4.13
N SER A 83 5.58 5.21 -3.46
CA SER A 83 5.22 6.64 -3.57
C SER A 83 6.34 7.55 -3.07
N GLY A 84 6.96 7.21 -1.93
CA GLY A 84 8.10 7.94 -1.39
C GLY A 84 9.33 7.89 -2.31
N ALA A 85 9.61 6.73 -2.91
CA ALA A 85 10.69 6.59 -3.87
C ALA A 85 10.44 7.44 -5.14
N MET A 86 9.22 7.42 -5.68
CA MET A 86 8.86 8.25 -6.84
C MET A 86 8.96 9.74 -6.53
N ALA A 87 8.45 10.20 -5.38
CA ALA A 87 8.56 11.58 -4.95
C ALA A 87 10.03 12.00 -4.72
N GLY A 88 10.84 11.12 -4.12
CA GLY A 88 12.28 11.34 -3.92
C GLY A 88 13.03 11.49 -5.24
N MET A 89 12.78 10.60 -6.22
CA MET A 89 13.35 10.70 -7.57
C MET A 89 12.92 11.99 -8.27
N ALA A 90 11.65 12.37 -8.17
CA ALA A 90 11.17 13.63 -8.71
C ALA A 90 11.87 14.84 -8.09
N GLY A 91 12.18 14.78 -6.78
CA GLY A 91 12.99 15.78 -6.10
C GLY A 91 14.42 15.84 -6.63
N VAL A 92 15.07 14.70 -6.84
CA VAL A 92 16.40 14.64 -7.47
C VAL A 92 16.38 15.29 -8.85
N VAL A 93 15.39 14.95 -9.68
CA VAL A 93 15.21 15.53 -11.02
C VAL A 93 14.98 17.05 -10.95
N GLY A 94 14.13 17.52 -10.03
CA GLY A 94 13.86 18.95 -9.86
C GLY A 94 15.10 19.77 -9.46
N MET A 95 16.07 19.12 -8.83
CA MET A 95 17.35 19.73 -8.42
C MET A 95 18.45 19.65 -9.50
N VAL A 96 18.24 18.95 -10.62
CA VAL A 96 19.22 18.89 -11.71
C VAL A 96 19.50 20.29 -12.25
N GLY A 97 20.79 20.64 -12.31
CA GLY A 97 21.26 21.96 -12.75
C GLY A 97 21.02 23.08 -11.72
N ALA A 98 20.72 22.76 -10.46
CA ALA A 98 20.76 23.74 -9.38
C ALA A 98 22.22 24.15 -9.10
N GLY A 99 22.47 25.46 -9.01
CA GLY A 99 23.79 25.99 -8.63
C GLY A 99 24.16 25.64 -7.19
N GLU A 100 25.44 25.83 -6.83
CA GLU A 100 25.93 25.52 -5.47
C GLU A 100 25.38 26.48 -4.40
N GLU A 101 25.13 27.72 -4.83
CA GLU A 101 24.52 28.82 -4.08
C GLU A 101 23.22 28.39 -3.39
N ARG A 102 23.10 28.71 -2.09
CA ARG A 102 21.90 28.39 -1.30
C ARG A 102 20.63 28.98 -1.93
N ARG A 103 20.71 30.18 -2.50
CA ARG A 103 19.58 30.85 -3.16
C ARG A 103 19.11 30.09 -4.41
N ALA A 104 20.05 29.64 -5.25
CA ALA A 104 19.74 28.85 -6.44
C ALA A 104 19.03 27.52 -6.10
N LYS A 105 19.35 26.91 -4.95
CA LYS A 105 18.65 25.72 -4.45
C LYS A 105 17.25 26.04 -3.93
N LEU A 106 17.08 27.16 -3.23
CA LEU A 106 15.76 27.61 -2.75
C LEU A 106 14.81 27.93 -3.90
N ASP A 107 15.31 28.52 -4.99
CA ASP A 107 14.52 28.83 -6.19
C ASP A 107 13.96 27.57 -6.87
N ARG A 108 14.54 26.38 -6.61
CA ARG A 108 14.05 25.09 -7.14
C ARG A 108 12.96 24.45 -6.28
N ILE A 109 12.72 24.92 -5.06
CA ILE A 109 11.72 24.33 -4.16
C ILE A 109 10.33 24.23 -4.82
N PRO A 110 9.78 25.27 -5.49
CA PRO A 110 8.47 25.17 -6.12
C PRO A 110 8.39 24.08 -7.21
N LEU A 111 9.45 23.95 -8.00
CA LEU A 111 9.56 22.91 -9.03
C LEU A 111 9.62 21.52 -8.40
N VAL A 112 10.47 21.33 -7.38
CA VAL A 112 10.59 20.08 -6.64
C VAL A 112 9.26 19.67 -6.02
N ILE A 113 8.54 20.60 -5.37
CA ILE A 113 7.22 20.35 -4.80
C ILE A 113 6.26 19.91 -5.90
N THR A 114 6.21 20.63 -7.02
CA THR A 114 5.30 20.33 -8.14
C THR A 114 5.57 18.94 -8.71
N LEU A 115 6.84 18.62 -8.99
CA LEU A 115 7.23 17.31 -9.52
C LEU A 115 6.97 16.19 -8.53
N ALA A 116 7.24 16.39 -7.24
CA ALA A 116 6.95 15.41 -6.20
C ALA A 116 5.43 15.19 -6.04
N THR A 117 4.62 16.24 -6.08
CA THR A 117 3.15 16.12 -6.03
C THR A 117 2.62 15.37 -7.26
N LEU A 118 3.12 15.67 -8.46
CA LEU A 118 2.77 14.92 -9.67
C LEU A 118 3.18 13.45 -9.56
N ALA A 119 4.37 13.17 -9.04
CA ALA A 119 4.85 11.81 -8.81
C ALA A 119 3.92 11.06 -7.85
N LEU A 120 3.45 11.70 -6.76
CA LEU A 120 2.49 11.11 -5.82
C LEU A 120 1.10 10.89 -6.45
N MET A 121 0.65 11.80 -7.32
CA MET A 121 -0.61 11.62 -8.06
C MET A 121 -0.54 10.46 -9.05
N LEU A 122 0.64 10.23 -9.65
CA LEU A 122 0.89 9.15 -10.58
C LEU A 122 1.23 7.83 -9.89
N SER A 123 1.74 7.87 -8.65
CA SER A 123 2.00 6.70 -7.81
C SER A 123 0.73 6.09 -7.20
N ARG A 124 -0.42 6.27 -7.88
CA ARG A 124 -1.68 5.57 -7.57
C ARG A 124 -1.36 4.13 -7.22
N PRO A 125 -2.04 3.54 -6.21
CA PRO A 125 -1.80 2.17 -5.80
C PRO A 125 -2.01 1.25 -7.00
N VAL A 126 -0.94 0.99 -7.72
CA VAL A 126 -0.87 -0.01 -8.76
C VAL A 126 -1.03 -1.29 -7.99
N GLY A 127 -2.14 -1.99 -8.21
CA GLY A 127 -2.45 -3.29 -7.62
C GLY A 127 -1.48 -4.38 -8.08
N LEU A 128 -0.17 -4.11 -8.08
CA LEU A 128 0.91 -5.06 -8.31
C LEU A 128 0.85 -6.24 -7.33
N CYS A 129 0.13 -6.10 -6.21
CA CYS A 129 -0.22 -7.20 -5.30
C CYS A 129 -1.65 -7.74 -5.44
N SER A 130 -2.49 -7.23 -6.34
CA SER A 130 -3.78 -7.85 -6.67
C SER A 130 -3.51 -9.14 -7.45
N GLY A 131 -3.71 -10.28 -6.79
CA GLY A 131 -3.60 -11.60 -7.38
C GLY A 131 -4.57 -11.75 -8.55
N SER A 132 -4.06 -11.60 -9.77
CA SER A 132 -4.67 -12.13 -10.99
C SER A 132 -3.75 -13.22 -11.52
N THR A 133 -3.93 -14.42 -10.94
CA THR A 133 -3.88 -15.78 -11.52
C THR A 133 -3.99 -16.79 -10.39
#